data_AF-A0A8H3B5S6-F1
#
_entry.id   AF-A0A8H3B5S6-F1
#
_cell.length_a   1.000
_cell.length_b   1.000
_cell.length_c   1.000
_cell.angle_alpha   90.00
_cell.angle_beta   90.00
_cell.angle_gamma   90.00
#
_symmetry.space_group_name_H-M   'P 1'
#
loop_
_entity.id
_entity.type
_entity.pdbx_description
1 polymer ?
#
loop_
_entity_poly.entity_id
_entity_poly.type
_entity_poly.pdbx_seq_one_letter_code
_entity_poly.pdbx_strand_id
1 'polypeptide(L)'
;MSAIEIDEAQIDEGLYSRQLYVLGHEAMKRMAASNVLIVGVKGLGVEIAKNIVLAGVKSVTLFDPEPVQVQDLGTQFFLRESDVGKPRAAATLPRLAELNAYVPVKDLGGSPGQEITVDLIKGFQVVILTDAPLSKQLEINDWTHANDVHFISAETRGLFGSAFNDFGPKFTCIDATGEQPLTGMDKDGIVTCLDETRHGLEDGNFVTFSEVKGLDELNGCEPLKVTVKGPYTFSIGDTSNLKGDYVSGGIFTQVKMPKIIEFKSLRESLKSPEYFMTDFAKFDRPATLHAGFQAISAFKEKSGHLPKPRNAADAEAVLALAKEIAGSDAEDLNTKVIEELAYQATGDLSPVNAVIGGFVAQEALKAVSAKFHPMLQHLYFDSLESLPKETPSEQDAAPQQSRYDGQIAVFGSSFQRKIADHRQFLVGSGAIGCEMLKNWSLMGLASGDKGIIHVTDLDTIEKSNLNRQFLFRAKDLGKFKSEQAAAAVIDMNPDLTGKILSHQDAV
;
A
#
# COMPACT_ATOMS: atom_id res chain seq x y z
N MET A 1 -3.39 -24.67 -23.63
CA MET A 1 -2.49 -24.16 -22.58
C MET A 1 -1.06 -24.36 -23.08
N SER A 2 -0.49 -23.37 -23.75
CA SER A 2 0.94 -23.36 -24.06
C SER A 2 1.65 -22.90 -22.79
N ALA A 3 2.58 -23.72 -22.28
CA ALA A 3 3.50 -23.29 -21.24
C ALA A 3 4.19 -22.01 -21.72
N ILE A 4 3.98 -20.91 -21.01
CA ILE A 4 4.75 -19.69 -21.19
C ILE A 4 6.16 -20.07 -20.73
N GLU A 5 7.10 -20.23 -21.66
CA GLU A 5 8.52 -20.25 -21.35
C GLU A 5 8.86 -18.87 -20.77
N ILE A 6 8.87 -18.79 -19.44
CA ILE A 6 9.36 -17.63 -18.70
C ILE A 6 10.88 -17.67 -18.86
N ASP A 7 11.43 -16.73 -19.62
CA ASP A 7 12.85 -16.44 -19.66
C ASP A 7 13.33 -16.27 -18.20
N GLU A 8 14.21 -17.17 -17.73
CA GLU A 8 14.66 -17.21 -16.35
C GLU A 8 15.59 -16.02 -16.06
N ALA A 9 15.00 -14.85 -15.86
CA ALA A 9 15.67 -13.78 -15.13
C ALA A 9 15.95 -14.30 -13.72
N GLN A 10 17.18 -14.77 -13.48
CA GLN A 10 17.62 -15.24 -12.19
C GLN A 10 17.42 -14.11 -11.17
N ILE A 11 16.52 -14.31 -10.20
CA ILE A 11 16.23 -13.31 -9.16
C ILE A 11 17.52 -13.01 -8.39
N ASP A 12 17.89 -11.74 -8.26
CA ASP A 12 19.06 -11.30 -7.50
C ASP A 12 18.81 -11.49 -5.99
N GLU A 13 19.14 -12.67 -5.48
CA GLU A 13 18.98 -13.00 -4.05
C GLU A 13 19.79 -12.07 -3.13
N GLY A 14 20.86 -11.44 -3.63
CA GLY A 14 21.65 -10.48 -2.86
C GLY A 14 20.90 -9.17 -2.60
N LEU A 15 20.08 -8.71 -3.56
CA LEU A 15 19.24 -7.53 -3.41
C LEU A 15 17.93 -7.88 -2.69
N TYR A 16 17.24 -8.93 -3.14
CA TYR A 16 15.89 -9.29 -2.70
C TYR A 16 15.86 -10.25 -1.50
N SER A 17 16.99 -10.59 -0.89
CA SER A 17 17.13 -11.56 0.21
C SER A 17 15.98 -11.51 1.23
N ARG A 18 15.72 -10.33 1.81
CA ARG A 18 14.69 -10.20 2.86
C ARG A 18 13.27 -10.28 2.34
N GLN A 19 13.04 -9.79 1.13
CA GLN A 19 11.72 -9.84 0.48
C GLN A 19 11.38 -11.27 0.01
N LEU A 20 12.38 -12.05 -0.41
CA LEU A 20 12.21 -13.45 -0.81
C LEU A 20 11.67 -14.31 0.33
N TYR A 21 12.04 -14.06 1.58
CA TYR A 21 11.46 -14.78 2.73
C TYR A 21 9.97 -14.47 2.97
N VAL A 22 9.46 -13.36 2.45
CA VAL A 22 8.04 -12.96 2.56
C VAL A 22 7.25 -13.47 1.36
N LEU A 23 7.72 -13.16 0.15
CA LEU A 23 7.00 -13.44 -1.09
C LEU A 23 7.29 -14.83 -1.65
N GLY A 24 8.53 -15.30 -1.54
CA GLY A 24 9.01 -16.52 -2.20
C GLY A 24 9.32 -16.31 -3.68
N HIS A 25 10.12 -17.22 -4.23
CA HIS A 25 10.61 -17.13 -5.62
C HIS A 25 9.50 -17.12 -6.66
N GLU A 26 8.46 -17.94 -6.49
CA GLU A 26 7.37 -18.05 -7.47
C GLU A 26 6.54 -16.76 -7.58
N ALA A 27 6.25 -16.10 -6.45
CA ALA A 27 5.58 -14.80 -6.44
C ALA A 27 6.45 -13.73 -7.14
N MET A 28 7.75 -13.71 -6.84
CA MET A 28 8.72 -12.78 -7.44
C MET A 28 8.86 -12.98 -8.95
N LYS A 29 8.86 -14.23 -9.45
CA LYS A 29 8.89 -14.51 -10.90
C LYS A 29 7.68 -13.91 -11.62
N ARG A 30 6.48 -14.03 -11.04
CA ARG A 30 5.25 -13.46 -11.60
C ARG A 30 5.25 -11.93 -11.58
N MET A 31 5.75 -11.34 -10.49
CA MET A 31 5.96 -9.89 -10.40
C MET A 31 6.90 -9.40 -11.50
N ALA A 32 8.04 -10.07 -11.70
CA ALA A 32 9.02 -9.73 -12.73
C ALA A 32 8.51 -9.86 -14.18
N ALA A 33 7.34 -10.48 -14.39
CA ALA A 33 6.68 -10.57 -15.69
C ALA A 33 5.56 -9.51 -15.89
N SER A 34 5.23 -8.73 -14.86
CA SER A 34 4.04 -7.86 -14.83
C SER A 34 4.38 -6.36 -14.96
N ASN A 35 3.70 -5.66 -15.87
CA ASN A 35 3.80 -4.22 -16.06
C ASN A 35 2.69 -3.49 -15.28
N VAL A 36 3.07 -2.43 -14.57
CA VAL A 36 2.16 -1.63 -13.75
C VAL A 36 2.09 -0.20 -14.29
N LEU A 37 0.87 0.33 -14.43
CA LEU A 37 0.63 1.74 -14.73
C LEU A 37 0.15 2.47 -13.48
N ILE A 38 0.71 3.65 -13.21
CA ILE A 38 0.30 4.55 -12.13
C ILE A 38 -0.09 5.90 -12.73
N VAL A 39 -1.34 6.29 -12.48
CA VAL A 39 -1.95 7.55 -12.93
C VAL A 39 -2.02 8.52 -11.75
N GLY A 40 -1.43 9.70 -11.92
CA GLY A 40 -1.20 10.66 -10.84
C GLY A 40 0.03 10.30 -10.01
N VAL A 41 1.01 11.21 -9.91
CA VAL A 41 2.26 11.02 -9.16
C VAL A 41 2.57 12.19 -8.23
N LYS A 42 1.53 12.68 -7.54
CA LYS A 42 1.66 13.45 -6.30
C LYS A 42 2.19 12.57 -5.16
N GLY A 43 2.07 13.01 -3.90
CA GLY A 43 2.58 12.27 -2.74
C GLY A 43 2.11 10.82 -2.63
N LEU A 44 0.81 10.55 -2.81
CA LEU A 44 0.29 9.18 -2.78
C LEU A 44 0.83 8.32 -3.93
N GLY A 45 0.73 8.82 -5.16
CA GLY A 45 1.19 8.11 -6.36
C GLY A 45 2.68 7.80 -6.35
N VAL A 46 3.53 8.73 -5.89
CA VAL A 46 4.98 8.49 -5.79
C VAL A 46 5.32 7.47 -4.71
N GLU A 47 4.58 7.43 -3.60
CA GLU A 47 4.78 6.43 -2.55
C GLU A 47 4.45 5.02 -3.07
N ILE A 48 3.33 4.88 -3.78
CA ILE A 48 2.95 3.62 -4.44
C ILE A 48 4.04 3.20 -5.43
N ALA A 49 4.46 4.12 -6.30
CA ALA A 49 5.48 3.87 -7.31
C ALA A 49 6.82 3.45 -6.69
N LYS A 50 7.27 4.15 -5.64
CA LYS A 50 8.50 3.84 -4.90
C LYS A 50 8.48 2.39 -4.40
N ASN A 51 7.39 1.98 -3.75
CA ASN A 51 7.26 0.62 -3.20
C ASN A 51 7.22 -0.45 -4.31
N ILE A 52 6.49 -0.22 -5.41
CA ILE A 52 6.38 -1.18 -6.52
C ILE A 52 7.72 -1.32 -7.27
N VAL A 53 8.46 -0.23 -7.48
CA VAL A 53 9.80 -0.27 -8.10
C VAL A 53 10.79 -1.04 -7.22
N LEU A 54 10.79 -0.79 -5.90
CA LEU A 54 11.64 -1.54 -4.96
C LEU A 54 11.30 -3.03 -4.92
N ALA A 55 10.02 -3.37 -5.08
CA ALA A 55 9.53 -4.74 -5.07
C ALA A 55 9.99 -5.57 -6.28
N GLY A 56 10.31 -4.96 -7.42
CA GLY A 56 10.84 -5.70 -8.58
C GLY A 56 9.77 -6.25 -9.52
N VAL A 57 8.87 -5.39 -10.00
CA VAL A 57 7.97 -5.73 -11.12
C VAL A 57 8.69 -5.62 -12.48
N LYS A 58 8.08 -6.08 -13.58
CA LYS A 58 8.69 -5.98 -14.92
C LYS A 58 9.01 -4.55 -15.34
N SER A 59 8.05 -3.65 -15.15
CA SER A 59 8.22 -2.22 -15.41
C SER A 59 7.14 -1.41 -14.71
N VAL A 60 7.45 -0.15 -14.42
CA VAL A 60 6.50 0.83 -13.91
C VAL A 60 6.39 1.96 -14.92
N THR A 61 5.18 2.26 -15.35
CA THR A 61 4.90 3.40 -16.22
C THR A 61 4.09 4.43 -15.45
N LEU A 62 4.47 5.69 -15.57
CA LEU A 62 3.80 6.83 -14.94
C LEU A 62 2.98 7.60 -15.98
N PHE A 63 1.84 8.16 -15.54
CA PHE A 63 1.08 9.14 -16.31
C PHE A 63 0.60 10.26 -15.39
N ASP A 64 1.25 11.42 -15.51
CA ASP A 64 0.86 12.67 -14.83
C ASP A 64 1.47 13.85 -15.60
N PRO A 65 0.78 14.31 -16.67
CA PRO A 65 1.27 15.40 -17.51
C PRO A 65 1.10 16.78 -16.86
N GLU A 66 0.44 16.86 -15.71
CA GLU A 66 0.23 18.11 -15.00
C GLU A 66 1.55 18.70 -14.48
N PRO A 67 1.66 20.04 -14.45
CA PRO A 67 2.86 20.71 -13.96
C PRO A 67 3.01 20.58 -12.45
N VAL A 68 4.24 20.34 -12.01
CA VAL A 68 4.64 20.40 -10.59
C VAL A 68 4.29 21.77 -10.01
N GLN A 69 3.57 21.76 -8.89
CA GLN A 69 3.28 22.92 -8.06
C GLN A 69 4.14 22.93 -6.79
N VAL A 70 4.35 24.10 -6.19
CA VAL A 70 5.15 24.24 -4.95
C VAL A 70 4.61 23.36 -3.82
N GLN A 71 3.28 23.31 -3.66
CA GLN A 71 2.62 22.47 -2.66
C GLN A 71 2.83 20.97 -2.84
N ASP A 72 3.15 20.50 -4.07
CA ASP A 72 3.40 19.08 -4.32
C ASP A 72 4.68 18.62 -3.58
N LEU A 73 5.64 19.53 -3.35
CA LEU A 73 6.88 19.23 -2.64
C LEU A 73 6.64 18.88 -1.16
N GLY A 74 5.46 19.18 -0.60
CA GLY A 74 5.11 18.86 0.78
C GLY A 74 4.98 17.37 1.04
N THR A 75 4.74 16.57 0.00
CA THR A 75 4.56 15.12 0.13
C THR A 75 5.25 14.31 -0.95
N GLN A 76 5.63 14.93 -2.07
CA GLN A 76 6.30 14.28 -3.18
C GLN A 76 7.83 14.40 -3.05
N PHE A 77 8.45 13.41 -2.41
CA PHE A 77 9.88 13.41 -2.03
C PHE A 77 10.88 13.31 -3.18
N PHE A 78 10.45 13.09 -4.42
CA PHE A 78 11.32 13.12 -5.60
C PHE A 78 11.28 14.44 -6.36
N LEU A 79 10.36 15.35 -6.05
CA LEU A 79 10.38 16.68 -6.65
C LEU A 79 11.36 17.60 -5.92
N ARG A 80 11.95 18.53 -6.67
CA ARG A 80 12.73 19.65 -6.13
C ARG A 80 12.10 20.96 -6.58
N GLU A 81 12.49 22.07 -5.96
CA GLU A 81 12.02 23.40 -6.36
C GLU A 81 12.34 23.71 -7.83
N SER A 82 13.47 23.21 -8.33
CA SER A 82 13.86 23.31 -9.75
C SER A 82 12.96 22.54 -10.72
N ASP A 83 12.05 21.72 -10.22
CA ASP A 83 11.11 20.92 -11.02
C ASP A 83 9.75 21.59 -11.17
N VAL A 84 9.47 22.68 -10.43
CA VAL A 84 8.22 23.46 -10.54
C VAL A 84 7.98 23.87 -12.00
N GLY A 85 6.76 23.59 -12.48
CA GLY A 85 6.34 23.84 -13.86
C GLY A 85 6.64 22.70 -14.85
N LYS A 86 7.49 21.72 -14.53
CA LYS A 86 7.69 20.52 -15.37
C LYS A 86 6.54 19.52 -15.17
N PRO A 87 6.25 18.63 -16.13
CA PRO A 87 5.30 17.54 -15.92
C PRO A 87 5.73 16.64 -14.75
N ARG A 88 4.82 16.34 -13.83
CA ARG A 88 5.13 15.58 -12.60
C ARG A 88 5.72 14.21 -12.89
N ALA A 89 5.18 13.46 -13.85
CA ALA A 89 5.72 12.16 -14.24
C ALA A 89 7.17 12.26 -14.75
N ALA A 90 7.42 13.18 -15.68
CA ALA A 90 8.75 13.44 -16.24
C ALA A 90 9.77 13.90 -15.17
N ALA A 91 9.36 14.76 -14.24
CA ALA A 91 10.22 15.23 -13.15
C ALA A 91 10.55 14.13 -12.13
N THR A 92 9.65 13.16 -11.95
CA THR A 92 9.80 12.05 -10.99
C THR A 92 10.67 10.93 -11.55
N LEU A 93 10.56 10.66 -12.84
CA LEU A 93 11.14 9.49 -13.51
C LEU A 93 12.63 9.28 -13.18
N PRO A 94 13.54 10.28 -13.25
CA PRO A 94 14.96 10.04 -13.04
C PRO A 94 15.27 9.47 -11.65
N ARG A 95 14.66 10.04 -10.61
CA ARG A 95 14.93 9.64 -9.21
C ARG A 95 14.24 8.32 -8.84
N LEU A 96 13.09 8.04 -9.44
CA LEU A 96 12.38 6.77 -9.24
C LEU A 96 13.14 5.61 -9.92
N ALA A 97 13.66 5.83 -11.14
CA ALA A 97 14.44 4.83 -11.88
C ALA A 97 15.73 4.41 -11.13
N GLU A 98 16.32 5.31 -10.34
CA GLU A 98 17.51 5.01 -9.54
C GLU A 98 17.28 4.02 -8.39
N LEU A 99 16.02 3.79 -7.99
CA LEU A 99 15.72 2.88 -6.88
C LEU A 99 16.05 1.43 -7.21
N ASN A 100 15.83 1.01 -8.46
CA ASN A 100 15.99 -0.37 -8.86
C ASN A 100 16.35 -0.51 -10.34
N ALA A 101 17.59 -0.90 -10.61
CA ALA A 101 18.10 -1.11 -11.97
C ALA A 101 17.38 -2.23 -12.74
N TYR A 102 16.71 -3.15 -12.04
CA TYR A 102 15.93 -4.23 -12.66
C TYR A 102 14.53 -3.80 -13.11
N VAL A 103 14.06 -2.61 -12.72
CA VAL A 103 12.71 -2.12 -13.03
C VAL A 103 12.78 -0.86 -13.88
N PRO A 104 12.65 -0.97 -15.21
CA PRO A 104 12.53 0.20 -16.07
C PRO A 104 11.32 1.05 -15.67
N VAL A 105 11.58 2.34 -15.45
CA VAL A 105 10.55 3.36 -15.23
C VAL A 105 10.33 4.15 -16.50
N LYS A 106 9.08 4.32 -16.91
CA LYS A 106 8.69 5.03 -18.14
C LYS A 106 7.68 6.14 -17.83
N ASP A 107 7.63 7.13 -18.70
CA ASP A 107 6.60 8.17 -18.72
C ASP A 107 5.76 7.97 -19.99
N LEU A 108 4.42 7.90 -19.86
CA LEU A 108 3.51 7.90 -21.01
C LEU A 108 3.49 9.26 -21.74
N GLY A 109 3.96 10.32 -21.08
CA GLY A 109 3.91 11.68 -21.58
C GLY A 109 2.50 12.24 -21.57
N GLY A 110 2.23 13.20 -22.47
CA GLY A 110 0.96 13.89 -22.59
C GLY A 110 1.08 15.40 -22.41
N SER A 111 -0.05 16.08 -22.38
CA SER A 111 -0.14 17.53 -22.16
C SER A 111 -0.98 17.85 -20.91
N PRO A 112 -0.75 18.97 -20.21
CA PRO A 112 -1.61 19.40 -19.11
C PRO A 112 -3.08 19.41 -19.51
N GLY A 113 -3.94 18.90 -18.63
CA GLY A 113 -5.37 18.69 -18.85
C GLY A 113 -5.72 17.39 -19.59
N GLN A 114 -4.74 16.63 -20.08
CA GLN A 114 -4.99 15.36 -20.73
C GLN A 114 -5.34 14.28 -19.71
N GLU A 115 -6.51 13.68 -19.86
CA GLU A 115 -6.95 12.55 -19.05
C GLU A 115 -6.38 11.22 -19.56
N ILE A 116 -6.27 10.25 -18.65
CA ILE A 116 -6.02 8.85 -19.03
C ILE A 116 -7.22 8.31 -19.83
N THR A 117 -6.98 7.40 -20.76
CA THR A 117 -8.01 6.76 -21.57
C THR A 117 -7.81 5.25 -21.64
N VAL A 118 -8.86 4.52 -22.01
CA VAL A 118 -8.81 3.07 -22.22
C VAL A 118 -7.72 2.65 -23.22
N ASP A 119 -7.44 3.47 -24.25
CA ASP A 119 -6.39 3.13 -25.21
C ASP A 119 -4.98 3.20 -24.60
N LEU A 120 -4.76 4.11 -23.65
CA LEU A 120 -3.46 4.30 -22.99
C LEU A 120 -3.16 3.23 -21.94
N ILE A 121 -4.17 2.52 -21.43
CA ILE A 121 -4.00 1.50 -20.39
C ILE A 121 -3.84 0.06 -20.96
N LYS A 122 -4.00 -0.11 -22.27
CA LYS A 122 -3.85 -1.43 -22.92
C LYS A 122 -2.43 -1.94 -22.77
N GLY A 123 -2.29 -3.20 -22.34
CA GLY A 123 -1.00 -3.89 -22.19
C GLY A 123 -0.42 -3.89 -20.77
N PHE A 124 -1.03 -3.17 -19.83
CA PHE A 124 -0.71 -3.27 -18.41
C PHE A 124 -1.48 -4.41 -17.74
N GLN A 125 -0.88 -5.00 -16.70
CA GLN A 125 -1.52 -6.04 -15.88
C GLN A 125 -2.26 -5.41 -14.68
N VAL A 126 -1.73 -4.29 -14.18
CA VAL A 126 -2.36 -3.50 -13.10
C VAL A 126 -2.39 -2.03 -13.50
N VAL A 127 -3.53 -1.40 -13.29
CA VAL A 127 -3.75 0.04 -13.48
C VAL A 127 -4.15 0.65 -12.15
N ILE A 128 -3.36 1.62 -11.68
CA ILE A 128 -3.57 2.30 -10.40
C ILE A 128 -3.91 3.76 -10.68
N LEU A 129 -5.09 4.21 -10.25
CA LEU A 129 -5.51 5.62 -10.33
C LEU A 129 -5.43 6.29 -8.96
N THR A 130 -4.70 7.39 -8.87
CA THR A 130 -4.65 8.23 -7.66
C THR A 130 -5.32 9.57 -7.90
N ASP A 131 -6.17 10.01 -6.95
CA ASP A 131 -6.86 11.31 -6.97
C ASP A 131 -7.65 11.63 -8.27
N ALA A 132 -8.01 10.58 -9.03
CA ALA A 132 -8.70 10.72 -10.31
C ALA A 132 -10.21 11.02 -10.10
N PRO A 133 -10.85 11.79 -10.98
CA PRO A 133 -12.31 11.99 -10.94
C PRO A 133 -13.05 10.65 -10.93
N LEU A 134 -14.14 10.55 -10.15
CA LEU A 134 -14.92 9.31 -10.06
C LEU A 134 -15.44 8.84 -11.42
N SER A 135 -15.88 9.79 -12.27
CA SER A 135 -16.28 9.53 -13.65
C SER A 135 -15.18 8.82 -14.46
N LYS A 136 -13.92 9.21 -14.28
CA LYS A 136 -12.78 8.56 -14.92
C LYS A 136 -12.46 7.20 -14.31
N GLN A 137 -12.54 7.07 -12.99
CA GLN A 137 -12.35 5.78 -12.32
C GLN A 137 -13.37 4.76 -12.82
N LEU A 138 -14.63 5.16 -12.98
CA LEU A 138 -15.70 4.31 -13.52
C LEU A 138 -15.44 3.88 -14.97
N GLU A 139 -15.04 4.81 -15.84
CA GLU A 139 -14.70 4.51 -17.24
C GLU A 139 -13.58 3.47 -17.35
N ILE A 140 -12.49 3.70 -16.61
CA ILE A 140 -11.32 2.82 -16.64
C ILE A 140 -11.65 1.47 -16.02
N ASN A 141 -12.32 1.47 -14.86
CA ASN A 141 -12.67 0.24 -14.17
C ASN A 141 -13.65 -0.65 -14.97
N ASP A 142 -14.67 -0.06 -15.60
CA ASP A 142 -15.61 -0.81 -16.45
C ASP A 142 -14.86 -1.59 -17.53
N TRP A 143 -13.82 -1.00 -18.13
CA TRP A 143 -13.00 -1.67 -19.13
C TRP A 143 -12.06 -2.70 -18.50
N THR A 144 -11.34 -2.37 -17.42
CA THR A 144 -10.37 -3.30 -16.80
C THR A 144 -11.06 -4.55 -16.26
N HIS A 145 -12.22 -4.39 -15.60
CA HIS A 145 -13.03 -5.49 -15.06
C HIS A 145 -13.43 -6.51 -16.15
N ALA A 146 -13.72 -6.02 -17.36
CA ALA A 146 -14.12 -6.83 -18.50
C ALA A 146 -12.95 -7.46 -19.29
N ASN A 147 -11.71 -7.03 -19.06
CA ASN A 147 -10.56 -7.37 -19.90
C ASN A 147 -9.39 -8.02 -19.14
N ASP A 148 -9.63 -8.59 -17.95
CA ASP A 148 -8.62 -9.27 -17.13
C ASP A 148 -7.41 -8.36 -16.80
N VAL A 149 -7.69 -7.09 -16.54
CA VAL A 149 -6.71 -6.12 -16.04
C VAL A 149 -7.12 -5.75 -14.62
N HIS A 150 -6.18 -5.84 -13.69
CA HIS A 150 -6.47 -5.50 -12.30
C HIS A 150 -6.50 -3.99 -12.13
N PHE A 151 -7.48 -3.51 -11.38
CA PHE A 151 -7.70 -2.09 -11.12
C PHE A 151 -7.58 -1.80 -9.64
N ILE A 152 -6.89 -0.70 -9.32
CA ILE A 152 -6.85 -0.13 -7.99
C ILE A 152 -7.10 1.37 -8.11
N SER A 153 -7.95 1.93 -7.26
CA SER A 153 -8.01 3.38 -7.07
C SER A 153 -7.75 3.74 -5.62
N ALA A 154 -7.14 4.90 -5.41
CA ALA A 154 -6.86 5.39 -4.08
C ALA A 154 -6.82 6.92 -4.05
N GLU A 155 -7.18 7.50 -2.92
CA GLU A 155 -7.03 8.93 -2.68
C GLU A 155 -6.81 9.22 -1.20
N THR A 156 -6.22 10.37 -0.93
CA THR A 156 -5.94 10.88 0.40
C THR A 156 -6.43 12.32 0.52
N ARG A 157 -7.10 12.62 1.62
CA ARG A 157 -7.73 13.92 1.89
C ARG A 157 -7.44 14.30 3.34
N GLY A 158 -6.33 14.99 3.58
CA GLY A 158 -5.86 15.30 4.93
C GLY A 158 -5.65 14.04 5.77
N LEU A 159 -6.38 13.91 6.87
CA LEU A 159 -6.31 12.74 7.78
C LEU A 159 -7.13 11.53 7.31
N PHE A 160 -7.74 11.60 6.12
CA PHE A 160 -8.56 10.54 5.56
C PHE A 160 -7.86 9.88 4.36
N GLY A 161 -8.13 8.60 4.16
CA GLY A 161 -7.71 7.84 3.00
C GLY A 161 -8.79 6.88 2.53
N SER A 162 -8.82 6.61 1.24
CA SER A 162 -9.63 5.56 0.64
C SER A 162 -8.82 4.75 -0.36
N ALA A 163 -9.16 3.47 -0.48
CA ALA A 163 -8.65 2.61 -1.54
C ALA A 163 -9.73 1.62 -1.99
N PHE A 164 -9.71 1.26 -3.25
CA PHE A 164 -10.61 0.30 -3.86
C PHE A 164 -9.83 -0.69 -4.73
N ASN A 165 -10.16 -1.97 -4.61
CA ASN A 165 -9.58 -3.04 -5.43
C ASN A 165 -10.65 -3.70 -6.31
N ASP A 166 -10.30 -3.97 -7.55
CA ASP A 166 -11.04 -4.86 -8.44
C ASP A 166 -10.06 -5.69 -9.28
N PHE A 167 -9.88 -6.95 -8.90
CA PHE A 167 -8.99 -7.88 -9.60
C PHE A 167 -9.75 -8.76 -10.60
N GLY A 168 -10.95 -8.33 -11.00
CA GLY A 168 -11.80 -9.02 -11.96
C GLY A 168 -12.77 -10.01 -11.30
N PRO A 169 -13.72 -10.54 -12.09
CA PRO A 169 -14.83 -11.35 -11.57
C PRO A 169 -14.38 -12.68 -10.95
N LYS A 170 -13.17 -13.17 -11.28
CA LYS A 170 -12.61 -14.42 -10.75
C LYS A 170 -11.10 -14.31 -10.58
N PHE A 171 -10.67 -13.82 -9.42
CA PHE A 171 -9.26 -13.77 -9.06
C PHE A 171 -8.84 -15.05 -8.34
N THR A 172 -7.77 -15.71 -8.79
CA THR A 172 -7.23 -16.90 -8.10
C THR A 172 -6.12 -16.50 -7.14
N CYS A 173 -6.37 -16.57 -5.84
CA CYS A 173 -5.37 -16.41 -4.78
C CYS A 173 -4.76 -17.77 -4.44
N ILE A 174 -3.46 -17.94 -4.63
CA ILE A 174 -2.75 -19.22 -4.44
C ILE A 174 -2.41 -19.46 -2.97
N ASP A 175 -2.01 -18.40 -2.27
CA ASP A 175 -1.67 -18.46 -0.86
C ASP A 175 -2.22 -17.22 -0.16
N ALA A 176 -3.35 -17.38 0.52
CA ALA A 176 -4.04 -16.28 1.18
C ALA A 176 -3.27 -15.72 2.40
N THR A 177 -2.31 -16.46 2.94
CA THR A 177 -1.71 -16.18 4.26
C THR A 177 -0.24 -15.82 4.19
N GLY A 178 0.53 -16.44 3.28
CA GLY A 178 1.99 -16.39 3.29
C GLY A 178 2.65 -17.24 4.38
N GLU A 179 1.86 -17.84 5.26
CA GLU A 179 2.35 -18.69 6.33
C GLU A 179 2.90 -20.00 5.76
N GLN A 180 4.02 -20.44 6.33
CA GLN A 180 4.66 -21.69 5.93
C GLN A 180 3.69 -22.86 6.09
N PRO A 181 3.71 -23.84 5.15
CA PRO A 181 2.98 -25.09 5.32
C PRO A 181 3.32 -25.76 6.64
N LEU A 182 2.27 -26.16 7.37
CA LEU A 182 2.42 -26.89 8.64
C LEU A 182 2.83 -28.34 8.36
N THR A 183 3.71 -28.88 9.21
CA THR A 183 4.20 -30.27 9.14
C THR A 183 4.17 -30.95 10.51
N GLY A 184 3.96 -32.26 10.55
CA GLY A 184 3.94 -33.05 11.79
C GLY A 184 3.75 -34.55 11.53
N MET A 185 3.87 -35.39 12.56
CA MET A 185 3.86 -36.86 12.42
C MET A 185 2.52 -37.51 12.83
N ASP A 186 2.19 -38.71 12.29
CA ASP A 186 0.85 -39.35 12.34
C ASP A 186 0.83 -40.75 13.02
N LYS A 187 -0.35 -41.20 13.52
CA LYS A 187 -0.76 -42.58 13.89
C LYS A 187 -2.32 -42.81 13.82
N ASP A 188 -2.78 -43.84 13.08
CA ASP A 188 -4.11 -44.53 13.12
C ASP A 188 -5.43 -43.82 12.65
N GLY A 189 -5.48 -43.20 11.46
CA GLY A 189 -6.73 -42.78 10.77
C GLY A 189 -7.48 -41.57 11.38
N ILE A 190 -7.30 -41.33 12.67
CA ILE A 190 -7.30 -40.02 13.30
C ILE A 190 -5.83 -39.65 13.43
N VAL A 191 -5.41 -38.65 12.69
CA VAL A 191 -4.04 -38.20 12.71
C VAL A 191 -3.67 -37.62 14.06
N THR A 192 -2.69 -38.22 14.73
CA THR A 192 -2.23 -37.81 16.06
C THR A 192 -0.77 -37.38 16.03
N CYS A 193 -0.50 -36.14 16.41
CA CYS A 193 0.84 -35.57 16.47
C CYS A 193 1.69 -36.18 17.60
N LEU A 194 2.99 -36.35 17.35
CA LEU A 194 3.96 -36.82 18.34
C LEU A 194 4.23 -35.79 19.45
N ASP A 195 4.51 -36.29 20.67
CA ASP A 195 5.13 -35.56 21.79
C ASP A 195 4.59 -34.14 22.03
N GLU A 196 3.29 -34.00 22.29
CA GLU A 196 2.62 -32.70 22.54
C GLU A 196 2.80 -31.65 21.44
N THR A 197 3.19 -32.06 20.23
CA THR A 197 3.32 -31.14 19.09
C THR A 197 1.95 -30.77 18.56
N ARG A 198 1.63 -29.47 18.51
CA ARG A 198 0.36 -28.99 17.91
C ARG A 198 0.46 -28.99 16.39
N HIS A 199 -0.57 -29.46 15.69
CA HIS A 199 -0.58 -29.41 14.22
C HIS A 199 -0.81 -28.02 13.64
N GLY A 200 -1.48 -27.12 14.37
CA GLY A 200 -1.82 -25.76 13.90
C GLY A 200 -2.85 -25.67 12.76
N LEU A 201 -3.29 -26.81 12.20
CA LEU A 201 -4.32 -26.86 11.16
C LEU A 201 -5.70 -26.38 11.65
N GLU A 202 -6.48 -25.83 10.73
CA GLU A 202 -7.90 -25.45 10.91
C GLU A 202 -8.83 -26.37 10.09
N ASP A 203 -10.12 -26.41 10.46
CA ASP A 203 -11.13 -27.15 9.70
C ASP A 203 -11.18 -26.70 8.24
N GLY A 204 -11.19 -27.66 7.32
CA GLY A 204 -11.19 -27.40 5.88
C GLY A 204 -9.83 -27.09 5.26
N ASN A 205 -8.73 -27.12 6.05
CA ASN A 205 -7.39 -27.22 5.50
C ASN A 205 -7.20 -28.53 4.71
N PHE A 206 -6.14 -28.61 3.92
CA PHE A 206 -5.79 -29.82 3.16
C PHE A 206 -4.36 -30.24 3.47
N VAL A 207 -4.09 -31.54 3.49
CA VAL A 207 -2.75 -32.11 3.72
C VAL A 207 -2.44 -33.23 2.73
N THR A 208 -1.16 -33.42 2.44
CA THR A 208 -0.61 -34.66 1.85
C THR A 208 0.38 -35.27 2.83
N PHE A 209 0.82 -36.51 2.58
CA PHE A 209 1.69 -37.24 3.50
C PHE A 209 2.96 -37.74 2.82
N SER A 210 3.96 -38.04 3.63
CA SER A 210 5.19 -38.75 3.24
C SER A 210 5.66 -39.62 4.40
N GLU A 211 6.48 -40.64 4.13
CA GLU A 211 7.08 -41.52 5.14
C GLU A 211 6.08 -42.30 6.04
N VAL A 212 4.81 -42.41 5.64
CA VAL A 212 3.81 -43.25 6.31
C VAL A 212 4.11 -44.71 5.96
N LYS A 213 4.44 -45.54 6.95
CA LYS A 213 4.70 -46.97 6.73
C LYS A 213 3.45 -47.78 7.01
N GLY A 214 3.11 -48.70 6.11
CA GLY A 214 1.98 -49.62 6.23
C GLY A 214 0.70 -49.11 5.56
N LEU A 215 0.61 -47.80 5.33
CA LEU A 215 -0.40 -47.16 4.49
C LEU A 215 0.29 -46.40 3.35
N ASP A 216 1.04 -47.13 2.52
CA ASP A 216 1.94 -46.52 1.52
C ASP A 216 1.20 -45.66 0.49
N GLU A 217 -0.10 -45.92 0.27
CA GLU A 217 -0.99 -45.13 -0.61
C GLU A 217 -1.21 -43.68 -0.15
N LEU A 218 -0.93 -43.35 1.12
CA LEU A 218 -0.99 -41.98 1.62
C LEU A 218 0.22 -41.14 1.20
N ASN A 219 1.36 -41.77 0.88
CA ASN A 219 2.58 -41.06 0.55
C ASN A 219 2.47 -40.40 -0.84
N GLY A 220 2.48 -39.06 -0.87
CA GLY A 220 2.28 -38.28 -2.08
C GLY A 220 0.85 -38.33 -2.63
N CYS A 221 -0.14 -38.62 -1.77
CA CYS A 221 -1.54 -38.66 -2.17
C CYS A 221 -2.07 -37.28 -2.58
N GLU A 222 -3.19 -37.28 -3.31
CA GLU A 222 -3.97 -36.07 -3.55
C GLU A 222 -4.37 -35.41 -2.22
N PRO A 223 -4.44 -34.07 -2.13
CA PRO A 223 -4.67 -33.38 -0.87
C PRO A 223 -5.98 -33.81 -0.20
N LEU A 224 -5.88 -34.25 1.05
CA LEU A 224 -7.01 -34.71 1.86
C LEU A 224 -7.52 -33.61 2.78
N LYS A 225 -8.85 -33.45 2.86
CA LYS A 225 -9.49 -32.43 3.69
C LYS A 225 -9.39 -32.78 5.17
N VAL A 226 -8.94 -31.80 5.95
CA VAL A 226 -8.76 -31.88 7.41
C VAL A 226 -10.06 -31.55 8.14
N THR A 227 -10.38 -32.36 9.14
CA THR A 227 -11.36 -32.05 10.20
C THR A 227 -10.67 -32.12 11.56
N VAL A 228 -10.48 -30.99 12.23
CA VAL A 228 -9.80 -30.86 13.51
C VAL A 228 -10.59 -31.56 14.61
N LYS A 229 -9.91 -32.34 15.46
CA LYS A 229 -10.51 -33.04 16.62
C LYS A 229 -9.98 -32.53 17.97
N GLY A 230 -8.83 -31.87 17.95
CA GLY A 230 -8.20 -31.26 19.11
C GLY A 230 -6.93 -30.52 18.67
N PRO A 231 -6.11 -29.98 19.57
CA PRO A 231 -4.87 -29.29 19.21
C PRO A 231 -3.75 -30.22 18.69
N TYR A 232 -3.87 -31.53 18.96
CA TYR A 232 -2.89 -32.56 18.64
C TYR A 232 -3.44 -33.63 17.68
N THR A 233 -4.71 -33.53 17.30
CA THR A 233 -5.40 -34.58 16.55
C THR A 233 -6.36 -34.02 15.50
N PHE A 234 -6.36 -34.60 14.31
CA PHE A 234 -7.31 -34.29 13.24
C PHE A 234 -7.71 -35.55 12.46
N SER A 235 -8.75 -35.47 11.63
CA SER A 235 -9.18 -36.57 10.76
C SER A 235 -9.06 -36.17 9.29
N ILE A 236 -8.72 -37.15 8.44
CA ILE A 236 -8.66 -37.04 6.98
C ILE A 236 -9.79 -37.80 6.28
N GLY A 237 -10.82 -38.20 7.04
CA GLY A 237 -11.90 -39.05 6.55
C GLY A 237 -11.66 -40.54 6.81
N ASP A 238 -12.47 -41.38 6.14
CA ASP A 238 -12.40 -42.84 6.27
C ASP A 238 -11.24 -43.42 5.45
N THR A 239 -10.31 -44.07 6.14
CA THR A 239 -9.11 -44.71 5.57
C THR A 239 -9.24 -46.23 5.47
N SER A 240 -10.38 -46.83 5.83
CA SER A 240 -10.58 -48.29 5.84
C SER A 240 -10.47 -48.96 4.46
N ASN A 241 -10.60 -48.19 3.38
CA ASN A 241 -10.46 -48.66 2.01
C ASN A 241 -9.00 -48.70 1.52
N LEU A 242 -8.05 -48.18 2.30
CA LEU A 242 -6.62 -48.20 1.96
C LEU A 242 -6.05 -49.60 2.19
N LYS A 243 -5.07 -49.98 1.36
CA LYS A 243 -4.41 -51.28 1.51
C LYS A 243 -3.38 -51.25 2.62
N GLY A 244 -3.57 -52.12 3.60
CA GLY A 244 -2.63 -52.34 4.72
C GLY A 244 -3.10 -51.69 6.01
N ASP A 245 -2.33 -51.92 7.07
CA ASP A 245 -2.53 -51.30 8.38
C ASP A 245 -1.40 -50.32 8.64
N TYR A 246 -1.69 -49.20 9.32
CA TYR A 246 -0.65 -48.29 9.77
C TYR A 246 0.37 -49.02 10.66
N VAL A 247 1.66 -48.78 10.41
CA VAL A 247 2.76 -49.38 11.17
C VAL A 247 3.49 -48.32 12.00
N SER A 248 4.05 -47.29 11.34
CA SER A 248 4.82 -46.23 12.01
C SER A 248 5.15 -45.09 11.04
N GLY A 249 5.63 -43.98 11.58
CA GLY A 249 6.10 -42.84 10.78
C GLY A 249 4.95 -42.02 10.19
N GLY A 250 5.27 -41.23 9.17
CA GLY A 250 4.35 -40.30 8.56
C GLY A 250 4.72 -38.86 8.89
N ILE A 251 4.79 -38.02 7.86
CA ILE A 251 4.91 -36.57 7.95
C ILE A 251 3.79 -36.01 7.09
N PHE A 252 2.83 -35.30 7.70
CA PHE A 252 1.87 -34.52 6.93
C PHE A 252 2.50 -33.20 6.48
N THR A 253 2.06 -32.68 5.34
CA THR A 253 2.40 -31.34 4.85
C THR A 253 1.12 -30.65 4.40
N GLN A 254 0.85 -29.45 4.93
CA GLN A 254 -0.30 -28.65 4.51
C GLN A 254 -0.18 -28.28 3.02
N VAL A 255 -1.24 -28.51 2.26
CA VAL A 255 -1.36 -28.08 0.87
C VAL A 255 -2.30 -26.87 0.83
N LYS A 256 -1.77 -25.69 0.46
CA LYS A 256 -2.56 -24.47 0.31
C LYS A 256 -3.38 -24.56 -0.96
N MET A 257 -4.68 -24.76 -0.84
CA MET A 257 -5.59 -24.81 -1.98
C MET A 257 -5.86 -23.39 -2.51
N PRO A 258 -5.77 -23.14 -3.82
CA PRO A 258 -6.12 -21.85 -4.39
C PRO A 258 -7.57 -21.47 -4.06
N LYS A 259 -7.79 -20.20 -3.71
CA LYS A 259 -9.11 -19.61 -3.44
C LYS A 259 -9.51 -18.71 -4.59
N ILE A 260 -10.72 -18.87 -5.10
CA ILE A 260 -11.31 -17.93 -6.04
C ILE A 260 -11.98 -16.82 -5.24
N ILE A 261 -11.62 -15.57 -5.55
CA ILE A 261 -12.19 -14.37 -4.96
C ILE A 261 -12.91 -13.61 -6.08
N GLU A 262 -14.17 -13.26 -5.84
CA GLU A 262 -15.02 -12.58 -6.82
C GLU A 262 -15.10 -11.10 -6.45
N PHE A 263 -14.55 -10.23 -7.31
CA PHE A 263 -14.66 -8.79 -7.14
C PHE A 263 -15.89 -8.26 -7.90
N LYS A 264 -16.54 -7.25 -7.34
CA LYS A 264 -17.52 -6.45 -8.07
C LYS A 264 -16.80 -5.34 -8.82
N SER A 265 -17.35 -4.89 -9.94
CA SER A 265 -16.88 -3.64 -10.55
C SER A 265 -17.10 -2.47 -9.60
N LEU A 266 -16.36 -1.37 -9.78
CA LEU A 266 -16.54 -0.12 -9.04
C LEU A 266 -18.00 0.35 -9.12
N ARG A 267 -18.60 0.30 -10.31
CA ARG A 267 -19.97 0.76 -10.55
C ARG A 267 -21.01 -0.02 -9.75
N GLU A 268 -20.82 -1.33 -9.62
CA GLU A 268 -21.70 -2.18 -8.82
C GLU A 268 -21.43 -1.99 -7.33
N SER A 269 -20.16 -1.96 -6.93
CA SER A 269 -19.75 -1.87 -5.53
C SER A 269 -20.06 -0.52 -4.89
N LEU A 270 -20.12 0.59 -5.64
CA LEU A 270 -20.62 1.87 -5.12
C LEU A 270 -22.09 1.80 -4.66
N LYS A 271 -22.88 0.85 -5.18
CA LYS A 271 -24.29 0.65 -4.78
C LYS A 271 -24.44 -0.39 -3.67
N SER A 272 -23.51 -1.35 -3.61
CA SER A 272 -23.52 -2.46 -2.67
C SER A 272 -22.08 -2.73 -2.20
N PRO A 273 -21.52 -1.82 -1.38
CA PRO A 273 -20.12 -1.87 -1.00
C PRO A 273 -19.87 -2.97 0.02
N GLU A 274 -18.70 -3.58 -0.08
CA GLU A 274 -18.13 -4.43 0.96
C GLU A 274 -16.91 -3.72 1.54
N TYR A 275 -16.96 -3.48 2.85
CA TYR A 275 -15.99 -2.65 3.54
C TYR A 275 -14.90 -3.50 4.19
N PHE A 276 -13.65 -3.15 3.87
CA PHE A 276 -12.50 -3.61 4.62
C PHE A 276 -12.35 -2.79 5.89
N MET A 277 -12.61 -3.43 7.04
CA MET A 277 -12.56 -2.75 8.34
C MET A 277 -11.12 -2.47 8.77
N THR A 278 -10.76 -1.19 8.85
CA THR A 278 -9.42 -0.73 9.26
C THR A 278 -9.30 -0.54 10.77
N ASP A 279 -10.39 -0.24 11.45
CA ASP A 279 -10.46 -0.08 12.91
C ASP A 279 -11.84 -0.50 13.42
N PHE A 280 -11.88 -1.60 14.19
CA PHE A 280 -13.12 -2.12 14.77
C PHE A 280 -13.76 -1.18 15.81
N ALA A 281 -13.02 -0.20 16.36
CA ALA A 281 -13.59 0.84 17.22
C ALA A 281 -14.35 1.93 16.44
N LYS A 282 -14.20 1.96 15.11
CA LYS A 282 -14.79 2.95 14.19
C LYS A 282 -15.68 2.27 13.14
N PHE A 283 -16.40 1.21 13.52
CA PHE A 283 -17.13 0.36 12.57
C PHE A 283 -18.26 1.07 11.80
N ASP A 284 -18.74 2.22 12.27
CA ASP A 284 -19.72 3.09 11.62
C ASP A 284 -19.11 3.99 10.53
N ARG A 285 -17.79 4.19 10.56
CA ARG A 285 -17.10 5.15 9.68
C ARG A 285 -17.01 4.73 8.22
N PRO A 286 -16.81 3.46 7.83
CA PRO A 286 -16.70 3.08 6.43
C PRO A 286 -17.91 3.53 5.59
N ALA A 287 -19.14 3.31 6.07
CA ALA A 287 -20.35 3.74 5.36
C ALA A 287 -20.44 5.28 5.26
N THR A 288 -20.10 5.98 6.34
CA THR A 288 -20.05 7.45 6.34
C THR A 288 -19.03 7.97 5.32
N LEU A 289 -17.81 7.44 5.34
CA LEU A 289 -16.73 7.86 4.45
C LEU A 289 -17.01 7.46 2.99
N HIS A 290 -17.70 6.34 2.75
CA HIS A 290 -18.16 5.95 1.42
C HIS A 290 -19.05 7.01 0.77
N ALA A 291 -20.03 7.53 1.51
CA ALA A 291 -20.86 8.65 1.06
C ALA A 291 -20.04 9.95 0.98
N GLY A 292 -19.15 10.20 1.94
CA GLY A 292 -18.32 11.40 2.01
C GLY A 292 -17.36 11.58 0.83
N PHE A 293 -16.59 10.56 0.47
CA PHE A 293 -15.66 10.63 -0.66
C PHE A 293 -16.41 10.80 -2.00
N GLN A 294 -17.55 10.14 -2.18
CA GLN A 294 -18.41 10.38 -3.35
C GLN A 294 -18.95 11.82 -3.37
N ALA A 295 -19.34 12.36 -2.21
CA ALA A 295 -19.79 13.75 -2.09
C ALA A 295 -18.67 14.77 -2.40
N ILE A 296 -17.42 14.50 -2.02
CA ILE A 296 -16.28 15.32 -2.42
C ILE A 296 -16.10 15.32 -3.95
N SER A 297 -16.21 14.15 -4.58
CA SER A 297 -16.15 14.06 -6.05
C SER A 297 -17.28 14.86 -6.71
N ALA A 298 -18.52 14.68 -6.25
CA ALA A 298 -19.68 15.41 -6.76
C ALA A 298 -19.56 16.93 -6.55
N PHE A 299 -19.05 17.35 -5.39
CA PHE A 299 -18.78 18.76 -5.11
C PHE A 299 -17.75 19.32 -6.10
N LYS A 300 -16.64 18.61 -6.33
CA LYS A 300 -15.60 19.05 -7.25
C LYS A 300 -16.11 19.18 -8.69
N GLU A 301 -16.92 18.22 -9.15
CA GLU A 301 -17.55 18.28 -10.48
C GLU A 301 -18.50 19.46 -10.62
N LYS A 302 -19.28 19.78 -9.56
CA LYS A 302 -20.24 20.90 -9.57
C LYS A 302 -19.59 22.28 -9.41
N SER A 303 -18.61 22.40 -8.53
CA SER A 303 -18.01 23.67 -8.12
C SER A 303 -16.73 24.01 -8.88
N GLY A 304 -16.10 23.03 -9.55
CA GLY A 304 -14.82 23.19 -10.24
C GLY A 304 -13.59 23.25 -9.32
N HIS A 305 -13.78 23.06 -8.01
CA HIS A 305 -12.72 23.04 -7.01
C HIS A 305 -13.06 22.07 -5.87
N LEU A 306 -12.05 21.64 -5.11
CA LEU A 306 -12.26 20.92 -3.85
C LEU A 306 -12.74 21.88 -2.75
N PRO A 307 -13.46 21.40 -1.71
CA PRO A 307 -13.79 22.22 -0.55
C PRO A 307 -12.57 22.93 0.03
N LYS A 308 -12.72 24.22 0.32
CA LYS A 308 -11.62 25.02 0.88
C LYS A 308 -11.33 24.63 2.33
N PRO A 309 -10.07 24.74 2.79
CA PRO A 309 -9.69 24.41 4.15
C PRO A 309 -10.61 25.10 5.17
N ARG A 310 -11.24 24.32 6.06
CA ARG A 310 -12.08 24.82 7.16
C ARG A 310 -13.26 25.73 6.74
N ASN A 311 -13.69 25.69 5.48
CA ASN A 311 -14.80 26.52 5.00
C ASN A 311 -16.17 25.89 5.29
N ALA A 312 -16.98 26.54 6.13
CA ALA A 312 -18.27 26.01 6.59
C ALA A 312 -19.31 25.84 5.47
N ALA A 313 -19.33 26.76 4.49
CA ALA A 313 -20.31 26.70 3.40
C ALA A 313 -20.02 25.54 2.44
N ASP A 314 -18.74 25.31 2.11
CA ASP A 314 -18.34 24.15 1.31
C ASP A 314 -18.63 22.84 2.07
N ALA A 315 -18.38 22.80 3.39
CA ALA A 315 -18.66 21.63 4.22
C ALA A 315 -20.16 21.30 4.30
N GLU A 316 -21.02 22.31 4.43
CA GLU A 316 -22.48 22.15 4.38
C GLU A 316 -22.95 21.59 3.03
N ALA A 317 -22.37 22.09 1.93
CA ALA A 317 -22.67 21.58 0.59
C ALA A 317 -22.24 20.13 0.40
N VAL A 318 -21.07 19.73 0.91
CA VAL A 318 -20.61 18.33 0.90
C VAL A 318 -21.52 17.45 1.74
N LEU A 319 -21.93 17.89 2.92
CA LEU A 319 -22.86 17.14 3.77
C LEU A 319 -24.21 16.91 3.09
N ALA A 320 -24.74 17.92 2.39
CA ALA A 320 -25.97 17.78 1.62
C ALA A 320 -25.84 16.73 0.51
N LEU A 321 -24.73 16.75 -0.23
CA LEU A 321 -24.44 15.73 -1.26
C LEU A 321 -24.27 14.33 -0.67
N ALA A 322 -23.58 14.21 0.48
CA ALA A 322 -23.39 12.92 1.15
C ALA A 322 -24.73 12.31 1.59
N LYS A 323 -25.65 13.13 2.10
CA LYS A 323 -27.01 12.69 2.44
C LYS A 323 -27.81 12.25 1.21
N GLU A 324 -27.69 12.97 0.10
CA GLU A 324 -28.33 12.56 -1.16
C GLU A 324 -27.80 11.20 -1.64
N ILE A 325 -26.49 10.99 -1.58
CA ILE A 325 -25.82 9.74 -1.98
C ILE A 325 -26.23 8.56 -1.08
N ALA A 326 -26.33 8.78 0.23
CA ALA A 326 -26.73 7.76 1.18
C ALA A 326 -28.21 7.37 1.09
N GLY A 327 -29.05 8.23 0.50
CA GLY A 327 -30.47 7.91 0.26
C GLY A 327 -31.22 7.62 1.56
N SER A 328 -31.70 6.37 1.71
CA SER A 328 -32.42 5.95 2.92
C SER A 328 -31.58 5.99 4.18
N ASP A 329 -30.26 5.89 4.05
CA ASP A 329 -29.32 5.74 5.16
C ASP A 329 -28.72 7.09 5.59
N ALA A 330 -29.27 8.20 5.07
CA ALA A 330 -28.78 9.55 5.29
C ALA A 330 -28.75 9.98 6.77
N GLU A 331 -29.67 9.45 7.60
CA GLU A 331 -29.75 9.73 9.03
C GLU A 331 -28.70 8.93 9.85
N ASP A 332 -28.14 7.87 9.28
CA ASP A 332 -27.08 7.06 9.92
C ASP A 332 -25.68 7.66 9.70
N LEU A 333 -25.55 8.66 8.83
CA LEU A 333 -24.28 9.31 8.55
C LEU A 333 -23.77 10.11 9.76
N ASN A 334 -22.49 9.91 10.09
CA ASN A 334 -21.83 10.73 11.08
C ASN A 334 -21.45 12.10 10.49
N THR A 335 -22.31 13.10 10.71
CA THR A 335 -22.19 14.44 10.12
C THR A 335 -20.86 15.13 10.43
N LYS A 336 -20.32 14.94 11.64
CA LYS A 336 -19.02 15.53 12.05
C LYS A 336 -17.85 14.95 11.27
N VAL A 337 -17.92 13.66 10.93
CA VAL A 337 -16.89 12.99 10.13
C VAL A 337 -16.90 13.52 8.69
N ILE A 338 -18.10 13.71 8.10
CA ILE A 338 -18.25 14.32 6.77
C ILE A 338 -17.74 15.77 6.77
N GLU A 339 -18.09 16.53 7.81
CA GLU A 339 -17.66 17.91 7.97
C GLU A 339 -16.13 18.02 8.04
N GLU A 340 -15.47 17.18 8.85
CA GLU A 340 -14.01 17.12 8.92
C GLU A 340 -13.37 16.65 7.60
N LEU A 341 -13.98 15.71 6.89
CA LEU A 341 -13.52 15.30 5.55
C LEU A 341 -13.55 16.49 4.58
N ALA A 342 -14.63 17.28 4.59
CA ALA A 342 -14.73 18.48 3.76
C ALA A 342 -13.70 19.54 4.16
N TYR A 343 -13.54 19.82 5.44
CA TYR A 343 -12.55 20.79 5.93
C TYR A 343 -11.12 20.43 5.56
N GLN A 344 -10.83 19.14 5.37
CA GLN A 344 -9.50 18.62 5.09
C GLN A 344 -9.33 18.17 3.63
N ALA A 345 -10.29 18.45 2.74
CA ALA A 345 -10.33 17.91 1.39
C ALA A 345 -9.12 18.29 0.51
N THR A 346 -8.51 19.44 0.77
CA THR A 346 -7.28 19.90 0.11
C THR A 346 -6.00 19.52 0.86
N GLY A 347 -6.15 18.90 2.04
CA GLY A 347 -5.04 18.43 2.84
C GLY A 347 -4.25 17.32 2.15
N ASP A 348 -2.93 17.39 2.26
CA ASP A 348 -1.98 16.43 1.67
C ASP A 348 -0.89 16.17 2.71
N LEU A 349 -0.94 14.98 3.33
CA LEU A 349 -0.12 14.63 4.49
C LEU A 349 0.79 13.46 4.15
N SER A 350 2.10 13.68 4.21
CA SER A 350 3.10 12.65 3.93
C SER A 350 2.90 11.36 4.75
N PRO A 351 2.57 11.41 6.07
CA PRO A 351 2.30 10.19 6.83
C PRO A 351 1.07 9.40 6.34
N VAL A 352 0.01 10.08 5.90
CA VAL A 352 -1.20 9.40 5.39
C VAL A 352 -0.92 8.80 4.01
N ASN A 353 -0.19 9.54 3.15
CA ASN A 353 0.31 9.00 1.88
C ASN A 353 1.19 7.77 2.08
N ALA A 354 2.04 7.75 3.13
CA ALA A 354 2.87 6.60 3.47
C ALA A 354 2.03 5.36 3.84
N VAL A 355 0.99 5.54 4.68
CA VAL A 355 0.08 4.45 5.10
C VAL A 355 -0.69 3.91 3.90
N ILE A 356 -1.41 4.77 3.18
CA ILE A 356 -2.25 4.35 2.06
C ILE A 356 -1.40 3.86 0.89
N GLY A 357 -0.29 4.55 0.59
CA GLY A 357 0.60 4.20 -0.50
C GLY A 357 1.34 2.86 -0.29
N GLY A 358 1.74 2.56 0.95
CA GLY A 358 2.28 1.25 1.30
C GLY A 358 1.23 0.14 1.16
N PHE A 359 0.00 0.39 1.63
CA PHE A 359 -1.11 -0.56 1.52
C PHE A 359 -1.44 -0.85 0.05
N VAL A 360 -1.66 0.19 -0.76
CA VAL A 360 -1.99 0.07 -2.19
C VAL A 360 -0.87 -0.59 -2.98
N ALA A 361 0.39 -0.26 -2.69
CA ALA A 361 1.52 -0.95 -3.33
C ALA A 361 1.48 -2.45 -3.04
N GLN A 362 1.19 -2.85 -1.80
CA GLN A 362 1.06 -4.26 -1.45
C GLN A 362 -0.12 -4.91 -2.19
N GLU A 363 -1.27 -4.24 -2.32
CA GLU A 363 -2.40 -4.75 -3.11
C GLU A 363 -2.03 -4.95 -4.59
N ALA A 364 -1.26 -4.04 -5.19
CA ALA A 364 -0.75 -4.21 -6.55
C ALA A 364 0.16 -5.46 -6.66
N LEU A 365 1.00 -5.73 -5.65
CA LEU A 365 1.82 -6.95 -5.60
C LEU A 365 0.96 -8.21 -5.45
N LYS A 366 -0.11 -8.17 -4.66
CA LYS A 366 -1.06 -9.30 -4.53
C LYS A 366 -1.70 -9.62 -5.89
N ALA A 367 -2.13 -8.59 -6.61
CA ALA A 367 -2.72 -8.72 -7.95
C ALA A 367 -1.80 -9.47 -8.92
N VAL A 368 -0.52 -9.09 -8.99
CA VAL A 368 0.42 -9.69 -9.96
C VAL A 368 1.09 -10.99 -9.49
N SER A 369 1.07 -11.27 -8.19
CA SER A 369 1.71 -12.48 -7.64
C SER A 369 0.74 -13.61 -7.36
N ALA A 370 -0.56 -13.30 -7.21
CA ALA A 370 -1.58 -14.19 -6.65
C ALA A 370 -1.28 -14.65 -5.21
N LYS A 371 -0.40 -13.94 -4.49
CA LYS A 371 -0.05 -14.23 -3.11
C LYS A 371 -0.65 -13.19 -2.16
N PHE A 372 -1.04 -13.66 -0.98
CA PHE A 372 -1.85 -13.03 0.06
C PHE A 372 -3.29 -12.75 -0.34
N HIS A 373 -4.17 -12.75 0.66
CA HIS A 373 -5.56 -12.37 0.46
C HIS A 373 -5.63 -10.87 0.12
N PRO A 374 -6.21 -10.49 -1.03
CA PRO A 374 -6.43 -9.09 -1.37
C PRO A 374 -7.49 -8.46 -0.47
N MET A 375 -7.42 -7.14 -0.33
CA MET A 375 -8.49 -6.37 0.30
C MET A 375 -9.75 -6.45 -0.59
N LEU A 376 -10.90 -6.75 0.04
CA LEU A 376 -12.20 -6.88 -0.61
C LEU A 376 -13.21 -5.97 0.12
N GLN A 377 -13.65 -4.85 -0.43
CA GLN A 377 -13.15 -4.20 -1.67
C GLN A 377 -12.96 -2.70 -1.50
N HIS A 378 -13.70 -2.06 -0.58
CA HIS A 378 -13.54 -0.66 -0.24
C HIS A 378 -12.85 -0.52 1.12
N LEU A 379 -11.69 0.11 1.14
CA LEU A 379 -11.00 0.53 2.35
C LEU A 379 -11.28 2.01 2.60
N TYR A 380 -11.67 2.33 3.83
CA TYR A 380 -11.70 3.69 4.35
C TYR A 380 -10.86 3.77 5.62
N PHE A 381 -10.08 4.84 5.72
CA PHE A 381 -9.17 5.09 6.82
C PHE A 381 -9.31 6.53 7.27
N ASP A 382 -9.21 6.74 8.58
CA ASP A 382 -8.97 8.06 9.13
C ASP A 382 -8.07 8.00 10.36
N SER A 383 -7.40 9.12 10.61
CA SER A 383 -6.69 9.38 11.85
C SER A 383 -7.12 10.72 12.45
N LEU A 384 -8.43 10.90 12.64
CA LEU A 384 -8.98 12.15 13.20
C LEU A 384 -8.45 12.48 14.60
N GLU A 385 -7.98 11.48 15.34
CA GLU A 385 -7.33 11.66 16.64
C GLU A 385 -6.00 12.43 16.55
N SER A 386 -5.42 12.55 15.34
CA SER A 386 -4.23 13.35 15.07
C SER A 386 -4.53 14.84 14.93
N LEU A 387 -5.79 15.27 14.91
CA LEU A 387 -6.12 16.69 14.93
C LEU A 387 -5.61 17.35 16.23
N PRO A 388 -5.02 18.55 16.14
CA PRO A 388 -4.69 19.34 17.31
C PRO A 388 -5.94 19.61 18.15
N LYS A 389 -5.77 19.64 19.48
CA LYS A 389 -6.87 19.92 20.43
C LYS A 389 -7.61 21.23 20.10
N GLU A 390 -6.87 22.22 19.65
CA GLU A 390 -7.41 23.46 19.10
C GLU A 390 -7.36 23.35 17.58
N THR A 391 -8.51 23.16 16.94
CA THR A 391 -8.59 23.08 15.49
C THR A 391 -8.28 24.44 14.86
N PRO A 392 -7.64 24.47 13.68
CA PRO A 392 -7.28 25.74 13.05
C PRO A 392 -8.52 26.46 12.51
N SER A 393 -8.48 27.79 12.53
CA SER A 393 -9.45 28.64 11.82
C SER A 393 -9.23 28.56 10.30
N GLU A 394 -10.24 28.99 9.50
CA GLU A 394 -10.10 29.13 8.05
C GLU A 394 -8.91 30.02 7.64
N GLN A 395 -8.65 31.09 8.40
CA GLN A 395 -7.49 31.95 8.15
C GLN A 395 -6.16 31.26 8.46
N ASP A 396 -6.08 30.48 9.54
CA ASP A 396 -4.84 29.77 9.92
C ASP A 396 -4.56 28.58 8.99
N ALA A 397 -5.59 27.99 8.39
CA ALA A 397 -5.52 26.90 7.43
C ALA A 397 -5.39 27.36 5.96
N ALA A 398 -5.39 28.66 5.70
CA ALA A 398 -5.30 29.19 4.34
C ALA A 398 -3.91 28.92 3.72
N PRO A 399 -3.85 28.65 2.40
CA PRO A 399 -2.59 28.38 1.70
C PRO A 399 -1.65 29.60 1.72
N GLN A 400 -0.35 29.35 1.82
CA GLN A 400 0.68 30.36 1.97
C GLN A 400 1.68 30.37 0.80
N GLN A 401 1.39 29.64 -0.28
CA GLN A 401 2.33 29.41 -1.39
C GLN A 401 3.62 28.72 -0.90
N SER A 402 3.45 27.82 0.06
CA SER A 402 4.52 27.05 0.68
C SER A 402 4.42 25.59 0.28
N ARG A 403 5.56 24.87 0.33
CA ARG A 403 5.54 23.41 0.21
C ARG A 403 4.68 22.76 1.29
N TYR A 404 4.47 23.43 2.42
CA TYR A 404 3.68 22.92 3.54
C TYR A 404 2.18 23.19 3.43
N ASP A 405 1.68 23.78 2.33
CA ASP A 405 0.27 24.18 2.21
C ASP A 405 -0.70 23.00 2.41
N GLY A 406 -0.35 21.80 1.94
CA GLY A 406 -1.15 20.58 2.18
C GLY A 406 -1.24 20.19 3.65
N GLN A 407 -0.20 20.44 4.44
CA GLN A 407 -0.18 20.19 5.88
C GLN A 407 -0.86 21.31 6.67
N ILE A 408 -0.67 22.56 6.24
CA ILE A 408 -1.31 23.76 6.80
C ILE A 408 -2.83 23.69 6.64
N ALA A 409 -3.34 23.18 5.52
CA ALA A 409 -4.77 23.00 5.31
C ALA A 409 -5.47 22.14 6.39
N VAL A 410 -4.72 21.25 7.06
CA VAL A 410 -5.24 20.37 8.12
C VAL A 410 -4.94 20.93 9.51
N PHE A 411 -3.70 21.32 9.76
CA PHE A 411 -3.21 21.64 11.10
C PHE A 411 -3.07 23.14 11.38
N GLY A 412 -3.09 23.97 10.34
CA GLY A 412 -2.88 25.40 10.42
C GLY A 412 -1.41 25.82 10.51
N SER A 413 -1.13 27.05 10.07
CA SER A 413 0.21 27.64 10.03
C SER A 413 0.82 27.77 11.43
N SER A 414 -0.03 27.95 12.44
CA SER A 414 0.39 28.05 13.83
C SER A 414 0.92 26.71 14.36
N PHE A 415 0.33 25.58 13.95
CA PHE A 415 0.84 24.26 14.29
C PHE A 415 2.07 23.89 13.45
N GLN A 416 2.11 24.28 12.16
CA GLN A 416 3.30 24.10 11.31
C GLN A 416 4.57 24.68 11.95
N ARG A 417 4.48 25.87 12.55
CA ARG A 417 5.61 26.48 13.28
C ARG A 417 6.04 25.67 14.49
N LYS A 418 5.12 25.01 15.19
CA LYS A 418 5.45 24.10 16.31
C LYS A 418 6.20 22.85 15.83
N ILE A 419 5.82 22.31 14.67
CA ILE A 419 6.53 21.19 14.01
C ILE A 419 7.96 21.63 13.62
N ALA A 420 8.09 22.82 13.04
CA ALA A 420 9.38 23.38 12.62
C ALA A 420 10.36 23.57 13.78
N ASP A 421 9.90 24.03 14.94
CA ASP A 421 10.76 24.22 16.12
C ASP A 421 10.96 22.94 16.95
N HIS A 422 10.46 21.79 16.50
CA HIS A 422 10.57 20.55 17.25
C HIS A 422 11.99 19.99 17.27
N ARG A 423 12.35 19.33 18.37
CA ARG A 423 13.66 18.70 18.56
C ARG A 423 13.45 17.20 18.74
N GLN A 424 14.10 16.40 17.92
CA GLN A 424 13.84 14.97 17.86
C GLN A 424 15.13 14.15 17.83
N PHE A 425 15.07 12.97 18.43
CA PHE A 425 16.14 11.97 18.33
C PHE A 425 15.59 10.70 17.69
N LEU A 426 16.26 10.23 16.64
CA LEU A 426 15.96 8.99 15.94
C LEU A 426 17.07 7.97 16.19
N VAL A 427 16.70 6.83 16.74
CA VAL A 427 17.58 5.69 16.97
C VAL A 427 17.34 4.66 15.87
N GLY A 428 18.33 4.47 15.00
CA GLY A 428 18.27 3.61 13.84
C GLY A 428 17.83 4.32 12.55
N SER A 429 18.61 4.13 11.49
CA SER A 429 18.42 4.69 10.15
C SER A 429 18.27 3.60 9.08
N GLY A 430 17.82 2.41 9.50
CA GLY A 430 17.43 1.30 8.62
C GLY A 430 16.11 1.54 7.89
N ALA A 431 15.31 0.49 7.66
CA ALA A 431 14.08 0.59 6.85
C ALA A 431 13.08 1.61 7.41
N ILE A 432 12.73 1.48 8.70
CA ILE A 432 11.82 2.41 9.38
C ILE A 432 12.45 3.80 9.48
N GLY A 433 13.75 3.89 9.79
CA GLY A 433 14.45 5.17 9.92
C GLY A 433 14.46 5.97 8.62
N CYS A 434 14.64 5.31 7.47
CA CYS A 434 14.54 5.94 6.15
C CYS A 434 13.14 6.54 5.91
N GLU A 435 12.08 5.76 6.15
CA GLU A 435 10.69 6.23 5.99
C GLU A 435 10.36 7.37 6.97
N MET A 436 10.83 7.26 8.22
CA MET A 436 10.62 8.28 9.25
C MET A 436 11.31 9.60 8.89
N LEU A 437 12.57 9.56 8.47
CA LEU A 437 13.29 10.77 8.05
C LEU A 437 12.66 11.42 6.81
N LYS A 438 12.17 10.63 5.84
CA LYS A 438 11.40 11.17 4.72
C LYS A 438 10.14 11.89 5.20
N ASN A 439 9.36 11.26 6.09
CA ASN A 439 8.16 11.89 6.63
C ASN A 439 8.51 13.19 7.37
N TRP A 440 9.51 13.19 8.26
CA TRP A 440 9.93 14.39 8.99
C TRP A 440 10.42 15.50 8.07
N SER A 441 11.18 15.16 7.03
CA SER A 441 11.63 16.10 6.01
C SER A 441 10.47 16.77 5.30
N LEU A 442 9.51 15.99 4.83
CA LEU A 442 8.32 16.46 4.14
C LEU A 442 7.39 17.28 5.05
N MET A 443 7.28 16.88 6.32
CA MET A 443 6.52 17.63 7.34
C MET A 443 7.18 18.94 7.75
N GLY A 444 8.46 19.15 7.42
CA GLY A 444 9.25 20.29 7.90
C GLY A 444 9.56 20.20 9.39
N LEU A 445 9.64 18.99 9.95
CA LEU A 445 10.04 18.81 11.35
C LEU A 445 11.47 19.30 11.54
N ALA A 446 11.70 20.11 12.58
CA ALA A 446 12.99 20.70 12.90
C ALA A 446 13.56 21.72 11.89
N SER A 447 12.77 22.21 10.91
CA SER A 447 13.25 23.23 9.97
C SER A 447 13.39 24.64 10.57
N GLY A 448 12.71 24.89 11.70
CA GLY A 448 12.69 26.19 12.39
C GLY A 448 13.98 26.49 13.13
N ASP A 449 14.09 27.71 13.67
CA ASP A 449 15.30 28.21 14.33
C ASP A 449 15.73 27.36 15.53
N LYS A 450 14.76 26.80 16.26
CA LYS A 450 15.02 25.97 17.44
C LYS A 450 15.03 24.47 17.14
N GLY A 451 14.71 24.10 15.90
CA GLY A 451 14.62 22.74 15.44
C GLY A 451 15.98 22.05 15.34
N ILE A 452 16.03 20.79 15.75
CA ILE A 452 17.16 19.90 15.48
C ILE A 452 16.72 18.43 15.43
N ILE A 453 17.28 17.65 14.51
CA ILE A 453 17.17 16.19 14.47
C ILE A 453 18.53 15.61 14.81
N HIS A 454 18.56 14.70 15.79
CA HIS A 454 19.68 13.80 15.99
C HIS A 454 19.31 12.46 15.36
N VAL A 455 20.20 11.86 14.58
CA VAL A 455 20.04 10.50 14.05
C VAL A 455 21.28 9.69 14.35
N THR A 456 21.11 8.48 14.90
CA THR A 456 22.24 7.60 15.22
C THR A 456 22.01 6.20 14.67
N ASP A 457 23.05 5.64 14.09
CA ASP A 457 23.11 4.27 13.59
C ASP A 457 24.58 3.89 13.39
N LEU A 458 25.02 2.80 14.01
CA LEU A 458 26.40 2.29 13.90
C LEU A 458 26.62 1.52 12.59
N ASP A 459 25.56 1.06 11.93
CA ASP A 459 25.67 0.19 10.77
C ASP A 459 26.06 0.94 9.49
N THR A 460 26.76 0.21 8.61
CA THR A 460 26.99 0.61 7.22
C THR A 460 25.95 0.02 6.27
N ILE A 461 25.82 0.61 5.08
CA ILE A 461 24.85 0.21 4.06
C ILE A 461 25.31 -1.05 3.32
N GLU A 462 24.46 -2.06 3.24
CA GLU A 462 24.69 -3.31 2.50
C GLU A 462 23.76 -3.47 1.29
N LYS A 463 24.10 -4.36 0.35
CA LYS A 463 23.31 -4.60 -0.88
C LYS A 463 21.83 -4.95 -0.57
N SER A 464 21.61 -5.85 0.38
CA SER A 464 20.25 -6.29 0.76
C SER A 464 19.41 -5.18 1.42
N ASN A 465 20.05 -4.08 1.85
CA ASN A 465 19.36 -2.96 2.47
C ASN A 465 18.61 -2.13 1.42
N LEU A 466 19.15 -2.00 0.21
CA LEU A 466 18.64 -1.14 -0.86
C LEU A 466 17.19 -1.48 -1.28
N ASN A 467 16.76 -2.74 -1.11
CA ASN A 467 15.39 -3.17 -1.39
C ASN A 467 14.33 -2.53 -0.47
N ARG A 468 14.69 -2.00 0.70
CA ARG A 468 13.73 -1.40 1.66
C ARG A 468 14.23 -0.14 2.39
N GLN A 469 15.42 0.32 2.07
CA GLN A 469 16.05 1.52 2.64
C GLN A 469 16.27 2.52 1.50
N PHE A 470 15.16 3.06 1.00
CA PHE A 470 15.11 3.77 -0.29
C PHE A 470 15.88 5.09 -0.33
N LEU A 471 16.38 5.58 0.81
CA LEU A 471 17.27 6.74 0.85
C LEU A 471 18.67 6.42 0.30
N PHE A 472 19.04 5.14 0.25
CA PHE A 472 20.36 4.71 -0.19
C PHE A 472 20.37 4.30 -1.66
N ARG A 473 21.54 4.37 -2.29
CA ARG A 473 21.80 3.90 -3.65
C ARG A 473 22.99 2.94 -3.65
N ALA A 474 23.20 2.25 -4.79
CA ALA A 474 24.36 1.37 -4.96
C ALA A 474 25.71 2.08 -4.74
N LYS A 475 25.79 3.40 -5.03
CA LYS A 475 26.98 4.23 -4.77
C LYS A 475 27.26 4.48 -3.27
N ASP A 476 26.35 4.10 -2.38
CA ASP A 476 26.43 4.34 -0.94
C ASP A 476 26.82 3.10 -0.14
N LEU A 477 27.04 1.96 -0.80
CA LEU A 477 27.48 0.72 -0.15
C LEU A 477 28.77 0.94 0.67
N GLY A 478 28.76 0.45 1.90
CA GLY A 478 29.87 0.59 2.86
C GLY A 478 29.94 1.93 3.58
N LYS A 479 29.09 2.92 3.23
CA LYS A 479 28.98 4.18 4.00
C LYS A 479 28.03 4.01 5.19
N PHE A 480 28.14 4.90 6.18
CA PHE A 480 27.26 4.90 7.35
C PHE A 480 25.83 5.29 6.99
N LYS A 481 24.86 4.52 7.51
CA LYS A 481 23.43 4.74 7.24
C LYS A 481 22.96 6.11 7.73
N SER A 482 23.36 6.52 8.93
CA SER A 482 22.90 7.77 9.55
C SER A 482 23.31 9.01 8.74
N GLU A 483 24.55 9.05 8.26
CA GLU A 483 25.07 10.14 7.42
C GLU A 483 24.38 10.21 6.05
N GLN A 484 24.27 9.07 5.36
CA GLN A 484 23.67 9.06 4.02
C GLN A 484 22.16 9.32 4.08
N ALA A 485 21.48 8.85 5.13
CA ALA A 485 20.06 9.12 5.31
C ALA A 485 19.81 10.61 5.57
N ALA A 486 20.62 11.24 6.41
CA ALA A 486 20.58 12.68 6.65
C ALA A 486 20.80 13.48 5.36
N ALA A 487 21.85 13.14 4.59
CA ALA A 487 22.14 13.81 3.32
C ALA A 487 20.99 13.67 2.30
N ALA A 488 20.40 12.48 2.19
CA ALA A 488 19.29 12.22 1.27
C ALA A 488 18.06 13.06 1.60
N VAL A 489 17.68 13.19 2.88
CA VAL A 489 16.50 13.96 3.26
C VAL A 489 16.74 15.47 3.26
N ILE A 490 17.98 15.94 3.47
CA ILE A 490 18.34 17.34 3.23
C ILE A 490 18.20 17.69 1.75
N ASP A 491 18.52 16.78 0.83
CA ASP A 491 18.28 16.99 -0.59
C ASP A 491 16.77 17.03 -0.92
N MET A 492 15.93 16.25 -0.22
CA MET A 492 14.46 16.33 -0.35
C MET A 492 13.89 17.64 0.19
N ASN A 493 14.43 18.13 1.31
CA ASN A 493 14.06 19.39 1.92
C ASN A 493 15.27 20.22 2.38
N PRO A 494 15.68 21.21 1.57
CA PRO A 494 16.80 22.10 1.91
C PRO A 494 16.63 22.88 3.21
N ASP A 495 15.40 23.05 3.72
CA ASP A 495 15.15 23.70 5.01
C ASP A 495 15.78 22.93 6.19
N LEU A 496 16.17 21.67 5.99
CA LEU A 496 16.89 20.87 6.98
C LEU A 496 18.42 21.01 6.91
N THR A 497 18.95 21.88 6.04
CA THR A 497 20.39 22.13 5.95
C THR A 497 20.92 22.64 7.29
N GLY A 498 21.88 21.90 7.87
CA GLY A 498 22.44 22.21 9.18
C GLY A 498 21.52 21.89 10.37
N LYS A 499 20.38 21.22 10.14
CA LYS A 499 19.40 20.83 11.18
C LYS A 499 19.49 19.37 11.60
N ILE A 500 20.27 18.54 10.91
CA ILE A 500 20.44 17.11 11.22
C ILE A 500 21.87 16.83 11.67
N LEU A 501 22.01 16.26 12.87
CA LEU A 501 23.26 15.79 13.44
C LEU A 501 23.28 14.25 13.38
N SER A 502 24.12 13.70 12.50
CA SER A 502 24.33 12.26 12.37
C SER A 502 25.41 11.77 13.35
N HIS A 503 25.12 10.66 14.02
CA HIS A 503 26.01 9.97 14.96
C HIS A 503 26.23 8.53 14.53
N GLN A 504 27.33 7.94 14.99
CA GLN A 504 27.74 6.55 14.71
C GLN A 504 27.91 5.77 16.02
N ASP A 505 27.20 6.15 17.07
CA ASP A 505 27.29 5.53 18.39
C ASP A 505 26.39 4.29 18.48
N ALA A 506 26.80 3.32 19.30
CA ALA A 506 25.90 2.29 19.76
C ALA A 506 24.92 2.89 20.79
N VAL A 507 23.62 2.68 20.60
CA VAL A 507 22.56 3.10 21.54
C VAL A 507 22.13 1.96 22.43
#